data_AF-A0A948B539-F1
#
_entry.id   AF-A0A948B539-F1
#
_cell.length_a   1.000
_cell.length_b   1.000
_cell.length_c   1.000
_cell.angle_alpha   90.00
_cell.angle_beta   90.00
_cell.angle_gamma   90.00
#
_symmetry.space_group_name_H-M   'P 1'
#
loop_
_entity.id
_entity.type
_entity.pdbx_description
1 polymer ?
#
loop_
_entity_poly.entity_id
_entity_poly.type
_entity_poly.pdbx_seq_one_letter_code
_entity_poly.pdbx_strand_id
1 'polypeptide(L)' 'MPVHNADIAAVFDEIADLLDIQGENPFRIRAYRNAARTVQDLGRELREMVEAGEDLKAL' A
#
# COMPACT_ATOMS: atom_id res chain seq x y z
N MET A 1 -9.55 -9.59 -13.48
CA MET A 1 -9.30 -10.42 -12.27
C MET A 1 -9.57 -9.54 -11.06
N PRO A 2 -10.10 -10.07 -9.95
CA PRO A 2 -10.21 -9.28 -8.72
C PRO A 2 -8.81 -8.90 -8.24
N VAL A 3 -8.65 -7.65 -7.82
CA VAL A 3 -7.43 -7.13 -7.18
C VAL A 3 -7.56 -7.45 -5.69
N HIS A 4 -6.57 -8.15 -5.14
CA HIS A 4 -6.52 -8.47 -3.71
C HIS A 4 -5.57 -7.52 -2.98
N ASN A 5 -5.70 -7.45 -1.66
CA ASN A 5 -4.78 -6.71 -0.78
C ASN A 5 -3.30 -7.06 -1.03
N ALA A 6 -3.00 -8.34 -1.27
CA ALA A 6 -1.64 -8.79 -1.58
C ALA A 6 -1.09 -8.17 -2.88
N ASP A 7 -1.94 -8.01 -3.91
CA ASP A 7 -1.54 -7.39 -5.18
C ASP A 7 -1.23 -5.91 -4.97
N ILE A 8 -2.02 -5.21 -4.15
CA ILE A 8 -1.84 -3.79 -3.84
C ILE A 8 -0.58 -3.59 -2.98
N ALA A 9 -0.36 -4.44 -1.97
CA ALA A 9 0.82 -4.40 -1.13
C ALA A 9 2.10 -4.59 -1.94
N ALA A 10 2.10 -5.54 -2.89
CA ALA A 10 3.24 -5.77 -3.78
C ALA A 10 3.59 -4.53 -4.62
N VAL A 11 2.59 -3.80 -5.12
CA VAL A 11 2.82 -2.54 -5.85
C VAL A 11 3.44 -1.47 -4.95
N PHE A 12 2.98 -1.34 -3.71
CA PHE A 12 3.59 -0.39 -2.77
C PHE A 12 5.03 -0.75 -2.41
N ASP A 13 5.34 -2.04 -2.27
CA ASP A 13 6.71 -2.50 -2.08
C ASP A 13 7.58 -2.22 -3.30
N GLU A 14 7.10 -2.49 -4.51
CA GLU A 14 7.82 -2.18 -5.75
C GLU A 14 8.12 -0.67 -5.87
N ILE A 15 7.16 0.19 -5.53
CA ILE A 15 7.39 1.65 -5.50
C ILE A 15 8.48 2.01 -4.49
N ALA A 16 8.45 1.40 -3.30
CA ALA A 16 9.46 1.65 -2.27
C ALA A 16 10.86 1.19 -2.73
N ASP A 17 10.97 0.05 -3.41
CA ASP A 17 12.21 -0.45 -4.00
C ASP A 17 12.75 0.53 -5.06
N LEU A 18 11.90 1.00 -5.96
CA LEU A 18 12.29 1.95 -7.00
C LEU A 18 12.78 3.28 -6.42
N LEU A 19 12.10 3.79 -5.39
CA LEU A 19 12.51 5.01 -4.71
C LEU A 19 13.85 4.84 -3.98
N ASP A 20 14.07 3.68 -3.35
CA ASP A 20 15.35 3.38 -2.68
C ASP A 20 16.50 3.31 -3.68
N ILE A 21 16.30 2.64 -4.81
CA ILE A 21 17.27 2.57 -5.92
C ILE A 21 17.60 3.98 -6.46
N GLN A 22 16.61 4.87 -6.53
CA GLN A 22 16.79 6.25 -6.98
C GLN A 22 17.48 7.14 -5.93
N GLY A 23 17.70 6.65 -4.70
CA GLY A 23 18.24 7.46 -3.61
C GLY A 23 17.28 8.56 -3.15
N GLU A 24 15.98 8.34 -3.30
CA GLU A 24 14.94 9.28 -2.92
C GLU A 24 14.80 9.42 -1.40
N ASN A 25 13.92 10.32 -0.98
CA ASN A 25 13.74 10.64 0.43
C ASN A 25 13.40 9.38 1.29
N PRO A 26 14.22 9.06 2.34
CA PRO A 26 13.99 7.90 3.21
C PRO A 26 12.63 7.89 3.93
N PHE A 27 12.05 9.06 4.19
CA PHE A 27 10.70 9.16 4.74
C PHE A 27 9.65 8.65 3.73
N ARG A 28 9.80 9.00 2.45
CA ARG A 28 8.89 8.56 1.39
C ARG A 28 8.99 7.04 1.19
N ILE A 29 10.21 6.50 1.14
CA ILE A 29 10.45 5.06 1.05
C ILE A 29 9.76 4.32 2.20
N ARG A 30 9.97 4.76 3.44
CA ARG A 30 9.32 4.16 4.62
C ARG A 30 7.79 4.28 4.59
N ALA A 31 7.26 5.38 4.07
CA ALA A 31 5.80 5.55 3.95
C ALA A 31 5.19 4.49 3.02
N TYR A 32 5.81 4.22 1.86
CA TYR A 32 5.36 3.17 0.95
C TYR A 32 5.49 1.76 1.56
N ARG A 33 6.60 1.46 2.25
CA ARG A 33 6.74 0.20 2.99
C ARG A 33 5.70 0.02 4.09
N ASN A 34 5.36 1.10 4.80
CA ASN A 34 4.30 1.07 5.81
C ASN A 34 2.94 0.81 5.15
N ALA A 35 2.64 1.51 4.04
CA ALA A 35 1.39 1.30 3.30
C ALA A 35 1.26 -0.15 2.81
N ALA A 36 2.33 -0.75 2.28
CA ALA A 36 2.34 -2.16 1.89
C ALA A 36 1.93 -3.09 3.05
N ARG A 37 2.56 -2.92 4.22
CA ARG A 37 2.22 -3.68 5.43
C ARG A 37 0.79 -3.46 5.89
N THR A 38 0.37 -2.19 6.01
CA THR A 38 -0.99 -1.84 6.44
C THR A 38 -2.02 -2.53 5.55
N VAL A 39 -1.88 -2.46 4.23
CA VAL A 39 -2.84 -3.05 3.29
C VAL A 39 -2.81 -4.59 3.36
N GLN A 40 -1.64 -5.19 3.48
CA GLN A 40 -1.52 -6.64 3.60
C GLN A 40 -2.19 -7.19 4.87
N ASP A 41 -2.14 -6.43 5.97
CA ASP A 41 -2.69 -6.83 7.26
C ASP A 41 -4.20 -6.53 7.40
N LEU A 42 -4.83 -5.91 6.40
CA LEU A 42 -6.27 -5.67 6.40
C LEU A 42 -7.05 -6.99 6.31
N GLY A 43 -7.92 -7.22 7.29
CA GLY A 43 -8.83 -8.37 7.30
C GLY A 43 -9.98 -8.29 6.28
N ARG A 44 -10.12 -7.16 5.59
CA ARG A 44 -11.08 -6.93 4.51
C ARG A 44 -10.36 -6.36 3.29
N GLU A 45 -10.83 -6.70 2.10
CA GLU A 45 -10.26 -6.18 0.85
C GLU A 45 -10.40 -4.64 0.77
N LEU A 46 -9.27 -3.97 0.59
CA LEU A 46 -9.18 -2.51 0.47
C LEU A 46 -10.05 -2.00 -0.68
N ARG A 47 -10.12 -2.78 -1.77
CA ARG A 47 -10.99 -2.47 -2.91
C ARG A 47 -12.44 -2.29 -2.49
N GLU A 48 -12.96 -3.16 -1.63
CA GLU A 48 -14.36 -3.07 -1.17
C GLU A 48 -14.59 -1.84 -0.30
N MET A 49 -13.60 -1.47 0.52
CA MET A 49 -13.66 -0.27 1.37
C MET A 49 -13.68 1.00 0.50
N VAL A 50 -12.89 1.02 -0.58
CA VAL A 50 -12.89 2.12 -1.57
C VAL A 50 -14.23 2.18 -2.31
N GLU A 51 -14.75 1.05 -2.78
CA GLU A 51 -16.04 0.99 -3.48
C GLU A 51 -17.21 1.40 -2.56
N ALA A 52 -17.11 1.14 -1.26
CA ALA A 52 -18.06 1.58 -0.25
C ALA A 52 -17.93 3.07 0.13
N GLY A 53 -16.88 3.77 -0.34
CA GLY A 53 -16.64 5.18 -0.04
C GLY A 53 -16.21 5.45 1.41
N GLU A 54 -15.53 4.49 2.04
CA GLU A 54 -15.08 4.60 3.43
C GLU A 54 -13.91 5.61 3.58
N ASP A 55 -13.80 6.22 4.76
CA ASP A 55 -12.65 7.07 5.09
C ASP A 55 -11.44 6.22 5.50
N LEU A 56 -10.41 6.22 4.66
CA LEU A 56 -9.20 5.41 4.83
C LEU A 56 -8.09 6.11 5.61
N LYS A 57 -8.30 7.35 6.10
CA LYS A 57 -7.26 8.11 6.82
C LYS A 57 -6.82 7.49 8.15
N ALA A 58 -7.64 6.59 8.70
CA ALA A 58 -7.37 5.91 9.96
C ALA A 58 -6.66 4.56 9.80
N LEU A 59 -6.35 4.15 8.56
CA LEU A 59 -5.57 2.96 8.25
C LEU A 59 -4.08 3.12 8.60
#